data_AF-A0A925HG73-F1
#
_entry.id   AF-A0A925HG73-F1
#
_cell.length_a   1.000
_cell.length_b   1.000
_cell.length_c   1.000
_cell.angle_alpha   90.00
_cell.angle_beta   90.00
_cell.angle_gamma   90.00
#
_symmetry.space_group_name_H-M   'P 1'
#
loop_
_entity.id
_entity.type
_entity.pdbx_description
1 polymer ?
#
loop_
_entity_poly.entity_id
_entity_poly.type
_entity_poly.pdbx_seq_one_letter_code
_entity_poly.pdbx_strand_id
1 'polypeptide(L)'
;MKSQDPDQQRNLLLAVVLSMAVLLGWQLFYAGPKMKQEQARQRAQQELTQKEVTTPDQAKPSAAAPAPGTAVPGTGAATPAPAVSREDSIKVSPRLTVETPSLKGSIALRGGRVDDLLLVKYHETVDPKSPNVVLF
;
A
#
# COMPACT_ATOMS: atom_id res chain seq x y z
N MET A 1 3.30 -55.45 12.91
CA MET A 1 2.94 -54.41 11.93
C MET A 1 1.50 -54.01 12.25
N LYS A 2 1.27 -52.79 12.78
CA LYS A 2 -0.08 -52.36 13.19
C LYS A 2 -0.96 -52.31 11.95
N SER A 3 -2.00 -53.13 11.92
CA SER A 3 -3.08 -53.03 10.94
C SER A 3 -3.64 -51.61 11.02
N GLN A 4 -3.61 -50.88 9.91
CA GLN A 4 -4.24 -49.58 9.87
C GLN A 4 -5.75 -49.80 9.88
N ASP A 5 -6.42 -49.34 10.93
CA ASP A 5 -7.88 -49.41 11.01
C ASP A 5 -8.47 -48.65 9.80
N PRO A 6 -9.42 -49.24 9.05
CA PRO A 6 -9.95 -48.65 7.81
C PRO A 6 -10.57 -47.26 8.03
N ASP A 7 -11.07 -46.99 9.24
CA ASP A 7 -11.57 -45.67 9.64
C ASP A 7 -10.48 -44.61 9.69
N GLN A 8 -9.26 -44.97 10.12
CA GLN A 8 -8.13 -44.05 10.18
C GLN A 8 -7.60 -43.74 8.78
N GLN A 9 -7.62 -44.70 7.85
CA GLN A 9 -7.31 -44.43 6.44
C GLN A 9 -8.33 -43.48 5.80
N ARG A 10 -9.62 -43.63 6.10
CA ARG A 10 -10.67 -42.72 5.62
C ARG A 10 -10.50 -41.31 6.17
N ASN A 11 -10.20 -41.18 7.46
CA ASN A 11 -9.97 -39.88 8.10
C ASN A 11 -8.68 -39.22 7.59
N LEU A 12 -7.62 -40.00 7.38
CA LEU A 12 -6.37 -39.52 6.78
C LEU A 12 -6.59 -39.03 5.34
N LEU A 13 -7.30 -39.80 4.52
CA LEU A 13 -7.65 -39.41 3.15
C LEU A 13 -8.49 -38.12 3.15
N LEU A 14 -9.49 -38.03 4.03
CA LEU A 14 -10.32 -36.84 4.19
C LEU A 14 -9.48 -35.62 4.59
N ALA A 15 -8.51 -35.77 5.51
CA ALA A 15 -7.62 -34.71 5.92
C ALA A 15 -6.69 -34.23 4.78
N VAL A 16 -6.17 -35.16 3.97
CA VAL A 16 -5.35 -34.83 2.80
C VAL A 16 -6.17 -34.04 1.77
N VAL A 17 -7.38 -34.49 1.45
CA VAL A 17 -8.27 -33.81 0.51
C VAL A 17 -8.66 -32.42 1.04
N LEU A 18 -8.98 -32.29 2.33
CA LEU A 18 -9.28 -31.00 2.96
C LEU A 18 -8.08 -30.04 2.90
N SER A 19 -6.86 -30.52 3.17
CA SER A 19 -5.65 -29.71 3.06
C SER A 19 -5.43 -29.20 1.63
N MET A 20 -5.57 -30.09 0.64
CA MET A 20 -5.48 -29.71 -0.78
C MET A 20 -6.58 -28.70 -1.17
N ALA A 21 -7.81 -28.90 -0.70
CA ALA A 21 -8.92 -27.99 -0.98
C ALA A 21 -8.69 -26.59 -0.40
N VAL A 22 -8.13 -26.49 0.81
CA VAL A 22 -7.80 -25.20 1.44
C VAL A 22 -6.70 -24.48 0.65
N LEU A 23 -5.64 -25.18 0.25
CA LEU A 23 -4.55 -24.60 -0.54
C LEU A 23 -5.03 -24.12 -1.91
N LEU A 24 -5.83 -24.93 -2.61
CA LEU A 24 -6.41 -24.56 -3.91
C LEU A 24 -7.39 -23.38 -3.77
N GLY A 25 -8.24 -23.39 -2.74
CA GLY A 25 -9.14 -22.29 -2.42
C GLY A 25 -8.40 -20.98 -2.19
N TRP A 26 -7.34 -21.01 -1.37
CA TRP A 26 -6.48 -19.84 -1.15
C TRP A 26 -5.75 -19.39 -2.43
N GLN A 27 -5.25 -20.34 -3.22
CA GLN A 27 -4.53 -20.02 -4.47
C GLN A 27 -5.44 -19.33 -5.49
N LEU A 28 -6.70 -19.78 -5.63
CA LEU A 28 -7.67 -19.20 -6.56
C LEU A 28 -8.21 -17.84 -6.07
N PHE A 29 -8.56 -17.72 -4.78
CA PHE A 29 -9.23 -16.53 -4.24
C PHE A 29 -8.27 -15.40 -3.87
N TYR A 30 -7.05 -15.72 -3.42
CA TYR A 30 -6.07 -14.73 -2.96
C TYR A 30 -4.79 -14.66 -3.81
N ALA A 31 -4.15 -15.81 -4.10
CA ALA A 31 -2.87 -15.78 -4.82
C ALA A 31 -3.02 -15.33 -6.29
N GLY A 32 -4.08 -15.77 -6.97
CA GLY A 32 -4.41 -15.37 -8.34
C GLY A 32 -4.52 -13.85 -8.54
N PRO A 33 -5.37 -13.13 -7.79
CA PRO A 33 -5.46 -11.68 -7.91
C PRO A 33 -4.18 -10.95 -7.48
N LYS A 34 -3.45 -11.43 -6.46
CA LYS A 34 -2.18 -10.81 -6.04
C LYS A 34 -1.07 -10.93 -7.07
N MET A 35 -0.89 -12.09 -7.71
CA MET A 35 0.12 -12.25 -8.77
C MET A 35 -0.15 -11.36 -9.99
N LYS A 36 -1.42 -11.17 -10.38
CA LYS A 36 -1.78 -10.25 -11.48
C LYS A 36 -1.45 -8.80 -11.14
N GLN A 37 -1.68 -8.38 -9.90
CA GLN A 37 -1.38 -7.02 -9.45
C GLN A 37 0.13 -6.75 -9.40
N GLU A 38 0.92 -7.72 -8.95
CA GLU A 38 2.38 -7.63 -8.95
C GLU A 38 2.95 -7.59 -10.37
N GLN A 39 2.44 -8.42 -11.29
CA GLN A 39 2.84 -8.39 -12.70
C GLN A 39 2.49 -7.06 -13.38
N ALA A 40 1.32 -6.49 -13.12
CA ALA A 40 0.94 -5.18 -13.65
C ALA A 40 1.85 -4.06 -13.13
N ARG A 41 2.22 -4.10 -11.84
CA ARG A 41 3.18 -3.15 -11.24
C ARG A 41 4.57 -3.26 -11.85
N GLN A 42 5.06 -4.47 -12.10
CA GLN A 42 6.35 -4.69 -12.74
C GLN A 42 6.38 -4.18 -14.18
N ARG A 43 5.30 -4.39 -14.95
CA ARG A 43 5.18 -3.84 -16.32
C ARG A 43 5.16 -2.32 -16.33
N ALA A 44 4.41 -1.69 -15.43
CA ALA A 44 4.39 -0.22 -15.31
C ALA A 44 5.76 0.37 -14.94
N GLN A 45 6.57 -0.35 -14.14
CA GLN A 45 7.95 0.07 -13.83
C GLN A 45 8.87 -0.05 -15.05
N GLN A 46 8.73 -1.10 -15.87
CA GLN A 46 9.55 -1.27 -17.08
C GLN A 46 9.27 -0.19 -18.13
N GLU A 47 8.01 0.24 -18.29
CA GLU A 47 7.65 1.32 -19.21
C GLU A 47 8.22 2.69 -18.80
N LEU A 48 8.40 2.94 -17.49
CA LEU A 48 9.03 4.16 -17.00
C LEU A 48 10.54 4.19 -17.28
N THR A 49 11.24 3.07 -17.10
CA THR A 49 12.69 2.98 -17.37
C THR A 49 13.02 3.05 -18.86
N GLN A 50 12.14 2.61 -19.75
CA GLN A 50 12.37 2.68 -21.21
C GLN A 50 12.16 4.10 -21.78
N LYS A 51 11.41 4.97 -21.09
CA LYS A 51 11.15 6.35 -21.52
C LYS A 51 12.28 7.34 -21.20
N GLU A 52 13.28 6.92 -20.43
CA GLU A 52 14.42 7.76 -20.00
C GLU A 52 15.69 7.56 -20.87
N VAL A 53 15.62 6.79 -21.96
CA VAL A 53 16.78 6.51 -22.85
C VAL A 53 16.75 7.27 -24.17
N THR A 54 15.68 8.02 -24.49
CA THR A 54 15.63 8.84 -25.72
C THR A 54 15.63 10.33 -25.40
N THR A 55 16.76 10.83 -24.89
CA THR A 55 17.17 12.24 -25.10
C THR A 55 18.63 12.21 -25.52
N PRO A 56 18.95 12.36 -26.82
CA PRO A 56 20.31 12.60 -27.25
C PRO A 56 20.57 14.10 -27.05
N ASP A 57 21.26 14.46 -25.99
CA ASP A 57 21.98 15.74 -25.98
C ASP A 57 23.44 15.54 -25.57
N GLN A 58 24.27 16.29 -26.26
CA GLN A 58 25.68 16.07 -26.55
C GLN A 58 26.59 16.26 -25.33
N ALA A 59 27.62 15.42 -25.20
CA ALA A 59 28.89 15.84 -24.63
C ALA A 59 30.08 15.02 -25.18
N LYS A 60 30.94 15.75 -25.88
CA LYS A 60 32.25 15.39 -26.43
C LYS A 60 33.17 14.71 -25.38
N PRO A 61 33.99 13.71 -25.73
CA PRO A 61 34.94 13.13 -24.79
C PRO A 61 36.18 14.02 -24.68
N SER A 62 36.42 14.58 -23.50
CA SER A 62 37.73 15.11 -23.12
C SER A 62 38.29 14.22 -22.02
N ALA A 63 39.46 13.65 -22.30
CA ALA A 63 40.18 12.75 -21.42
C ALA A 63 40.85 13.52 -20.27
N ALA A 64 40.62 13.06 -19.04
CA ALA A 64 41.56 13.22 -17.92
C ALA A 64 41.26 12.16 -16.86
N ALA A 65 42.25 11.30 -16.57
CA ALA A 65 42.26 10.35 -15.46
C ALA A 65 42.99 10.97 -14.24
N PRO A 66 43.12 10.26 -13.10
CA PRO A 66 42.16 10.18 -12.00
C PRO A 66 42.69 10.87 -10.72
N ALA A 67 41.81 11.28 -9.81
CA ALA A 67 42.17 11.66 -8.44
C ALA A 67 41.21 11.01 -7.42
N PRO A 68 41.72 10.33 -6.38
CA PRO A 68 40.89 9.63 -5.40
C PRO A 68 40.42 10.61 -4.33
N GLY A 69 39.12 10.86 -4.27
CA GLY A 69 38.50 11.69 -3.24
C GLY A 69 37.03 11.34 -3.09
N THR A 70 36.69 10.75 -1.95
CA THR A 70 35.34 10.38 -1.50
C THR A 70 34.32 11.50 -1.68
N ALA A 71 33.33 11.30 -2.54
CA ALA A 71 32.08 12.06 -2.53
C ALA A 71 30.89 11.09 -2.57
N VAL A 72 30.20 10.99 -1.45
CA VAL A 72 28.93 10.27 -1.28
C VAL A 72 27.86 11.00 -2.12
N PRO A 73 27.02 10.31 -2.92
CA PRO A 73 25.88 10.94 -3.58
C PRO A 73 24.79 11.23 -2.55
N GLY A 74 24.79 12.44 -2.01
CA GLY A 74 23.81 12.86 -1.02
C GLY A 74 23.98 14.33 -0.66
N THR A 75 23.36 15.21 -1.44
CA THR A 75 22.82 16.54 -1.06
C THR A 75 22.33 17.27 -2.31
N GLY A 76 21.37 16.66 -3.01
CA GLY A 76 20.42 17.47 -3.78
C GLY A 76 19.47 18.10 -2.78
N ALA A 77 19.67 19.38 -2.46
CA ALA A 77 18.71 20.15 -1.68
C ALA A 77 17.38 20.19 -2.44
N ALA A 78 16.48 19.28 -2.10
CA ALA A 78 15.10 19.32 -2.55
C ALA A 78 14.47 20.58 -1.93
N THR A 79 14.25 21.59 -2.75
CA THR A 79 13.41 22.73 -2.41
C THR A 79 12.09 22.20 -1.84
N PRO A 80 11.67 22.58 -0.61
CA PRO A 80 10.39 22.15 -0.09
C PRO A 80 9.30 22.66 -1.03
N ALA A 81 8.53 21.74 -1.61
CA ALA A 81 7.27 22.13 -2.23
C ALA A 81 6.43 22.87 -1.17
N PRO A 82 5.76 23.98 -1.52
CA PRO A 82 4.96 24.72 -0.57
C PRO A 82 3.96 23.77 0.07
N ALA A 83 3.97 23.71 1.41
CA ALA A 83 3.01 22.94 2.18
C ALA A 83 1.61 23.52 1.88
N VAL A 84 0.86 22.84 1.02
CA VAL A 84 -0.53 23.19 0.74
C VAL A 84 -1.28 23.07 2.06
N SER A 85 -1.90 24.18 2.47
CA SER A 85 -2.65 24.24 3.71
C SER A 85 -3.76 23.17 3.72
N ARG A 86 -4.11 22.65 4.90
CA ARG A 86 -5.18 21.64 5.06
C ARG A 86 -6.48 22.12 4.40
N GLU A 87 -6.76 23.41 4.47
CA GLU A 87 -7.94 24.08 3.90
C GLU A 87 -7.98 24.01 2.37
N ASP A 88 -6.83 24.14 1.71
CA ASP A 88 -6.73 24.03 0.25
C ASP A 88 -6.92 22.58 -0.21
N SER A 89 -6.42 21.60 0.54
CA SER A 89 -6.60 20.18 0.24
C SER A 89 -8.04 19.69 0.39
N ILE A 90 -8.88 20.39 1.16
CA ILE A 90 -10.31 20.09 1.29
C ILE A 90 -11.07 20.45 0.00
N LYS A 91 -10.60 21.44 -0.78
CA LYS A 91 -11.21 21.86 -2.05
C LYS A 91 -10.71 21.07 -3.27
N VAL A 92 -9.60 20.33 -3.14
CA VAL A 92 -8.92 19.63 -4.26
C VAL A 92 -9.68 18.39 -4.75
N SER A 93 -10.58 17.82 -3.96
CA SER A 93 -11.39 16.68 -4.39
C SER A 93 -12.82 16.74 -3.84
N PRO A 94 -13.82 16.30 -4.63
CA PRO A 94 -15.15 16.05 -4.10
C PRO A 94 -15.06 15.08 -2.91
N ARG A 95 -15.73 15.40 -1.80
CA ARG A 95 -15.77 14.59 -0.57
C ARG A 95 -17.21 14.25 -0.22
N LEU A 96 -17.41 13.11 0.42
CA LEU A 96 -18.68 12.71 1.01
C LEU A 96 -18.59 12.81 2.54
N THR A 97 -19.46 13.63 3.14
CA THR A 97 -19.59 13.70 4.60
C THR A 97 -20.28 12.44 5.12
N VAL A 98 -19.74 11.86 6.19
CA VAL A 98 -20.31 10.70 6.87
C VAL A 98 -20.73 11.13 8.27
N GLU A 99 -22.04 11.08 8.55
CA GLU A 99 -22.59 11.36 9.87
C GLU A 99 -23.42 10.19 10.36
N THR A 100 -23.04 9.64 11.50
CA THR A 100 -23.77 8.55 12.18
C THR A 100 -23.81 8.84 13.69
N PRO A 101 -24.65 8.14 14.46
CA PRO A 101 -24.69 8.31 15.92
C PRO A 101 -23.39 7.98 16.66
N SER A 102 -22.43 7.30 16.01
CA SER A 102 -21.17 6.88 16.64
C SER A 102 -19.90 7.38 15.94
N LEU A 103 -20.02 7.88 14.71
CA LEU A 103 -18.88 8.23 13.86
C LEU A 103 -19.24 9.46 13.00
N LYS A 104 -18.32 10.43 12.95
CA LYS A 104 -18.37 11.60 12.05
C LYS A 104 -17.10 11.66 11.22
N GLY A 105 -17.16 12.21 10.02
CA GLY A 105 -15.95 12.37 9.20
C GLY A 105 -16.23 12.62 7.72
N SER A 106 -15.21 12.45 6.88
CA SER A 106 -15.31 12.61 5.44
C SER A 106 -14.53 11.55 4.65
N ILE A 107 -15.06 11.20 3.48
CA ILE A 107 -14.43 10.27 2.53
C ILE A 107 -14.10 11.03 1.24
N ALA A 108 -12.85 10.97 0.79
CA ALA A 108 -12.45 11.53 -0.49
C ALA A 108 -13.01 10.69 -1.65
N LEU A 109 -13.87 11.28 -2.49
CA LEU A 109 -14.45 10.59 -3.66
C LEU A 109 -13.38 10.22 -4.69
N ARG A 110 -12.29 11.00 -4.73
CA ARG A 110 -11.12 10.67 -5.54
C ARG A 110 -10.25 9.66 -4.78
N GLY A 111 -10.29 8.40 -5.22
CA GLY A 111 -9.50 7.31 -4.64
C GLY A 111 -10.11 6.66 -3.40
N GLY A 112 -11.30 7.08 -2.96
CA GLY A 112 -12.07 6.43 -1.90
C GLY A 112 -11.38 6.40 -0.53
N ARG A 113 -10.52 7.39 -0.24
CA ARG A 113 -9.76 7.40 1.00
C ARG A 113 -10.60 7.89 2.17
N VAL A 114 -10.36 7.28 3.32
CA VAL A 114 -11.00 7.58 4.60
C VAL A 114 -9.92 8.12 5.52
N ASP A 115 -9.66 9.42 5.41
CA ASP A 115 -8.55 10.14 6.05
C ASP A 115 -9.02 11.14 7.11
N ASP A 116 -10.31 11.18 7.43
CA ASP A 116 -10.86 12.11 8.41
C ASP A 116 -12.05 11.44 9.09
N LEU A 117 -11.80 10.85 10.26
CA LEU A 117 -12.81 10.17 11.09
C LEU A 117 -12.67 10.59 12.55
N LEU A 118 -13.81 10.89 13.16
CA LEU A 118 -14.01 11.28 14.55
C LEU A 118 -14.98 10.32 15.23
N LEU A 119 -14.54 9.73 16.34
CA LEU A 119 -15.32 8.77 17.10
C LEU A 119 -16.15 9.50 18.17
N VAL A 120 -17.44 9.68 17.89
CA VAL A 120 -18.36 10.48 18.73
C VAL A 120 -18.51 9.92 20.15
N LYS A 121 -18.30 8.62 20.33
CA LYS A 121 -18.44 7.93 21.62
C LYS A 121 -17.13 7.74 22.39
N TYR A 122 -16.00 8.16 21.82
CA TYR A 122 -14.70 7.89 22.39
C TYR A 122 -13.95 9.20 22.61
N HIS A 123 -13.57 9.39 23.86
CA HIS A 123 -12.81 10.53 24.34
C HIS A 123 -11.33 10.15 24.41
N GLU A 124 -10.44 11.09 24.14
CA GLU A 124 -8.99 10.87 24.25
C GLU A 124 -8.57 10.52 25.68
N THR A 125 -9.31 11.01 26.67
CA THR A 125 -9.05 10.75 28.09
C THR A 125 -10.34 10.31 28.79
N VAL A 126 -10.22 9.95 30.06
CA VAL A 126 -11.36 9.57 30.91
C VAL A 126 -12.23 10.78 31.27
N ASP A 127 -11.73 12.00 31.09
CA ASP A 127 -12.49 13.23 31.34
C ASP A 127 -13.62 13.37 30.30
N PRO A 128 -14.90 13.46 30.72
CA PRO A 128 -16.03 13.66 29.81
C PRO A 128 -15.99 14.95 28.98
N LYS A 129 -15.17 15.93 29.36
CA LYS A 129 -14.97 17.18 28.61
C LYS A 129 -13.85 17.08 27.57
N SER A 130 -13.12 15.97 27.51
CA SER A 130 -11.99 15.88 26.60
C SER A 130 -12.46 15.73 25.14
N PRO A 131 -11.63 16.13 24.17
CA PRO A 131 -11.94 15.96 22.75
C PRO A 131 -12.25 14.50 22.38
N ASN A 132 -13.01 14.35 21.30
CA ASN A 132 -13.26 13.05 20.69
C ASN A 132 -12.02 12.57 19.92
N VAL A 133 -11.78 11.26 19.93
CA VAL A 133 -10.64 10.64 19.23
C VAL A 133 -10.77 10.81 17.72
N VAL A 134 -9.69 11.29 17.09
CA VAL A 134 -9.53 11.42 15.63
C VAL A 134 -8.51 10.38 15.16
N LEU A 135 -8.76 9.71 14.02
CA LEU A 135 -7.98 8.54 13.59
C LEU A 135 -6.93 8.78 12.48
N PHE A 136 -6.82 9.97 11.89
CA PHE A 136 -6.03 10.19 10.67
C PHE A 136 -5.45 11.60 10.55
#